data_AF-P9WJ95-F1
#
_entry.id   AF-P9WJ95-F1
#
_cell.length_a   1.000
_cell.length_b   1.000
_cell.length_c   1.000
_cell.angle_alpha   90.00
_cell.angle_beta   90.00
_cell.angle_gamma   90.00
#
_symmetry.space_group_name_H-M   'P 1'
#
loop_
_entity.id
_entity.type
_entity.pdbx_description
1 polymer ?
#
loop_
_entity_poly.entity_id
_entity_poly.type
_entity_poly.pdbx_seq_one_letter_code
_entity_poly.pdbx_strand_id
1 'polypeptide(L)'
;MSTSDRVRAILHATIQAYRGAPAYRQRGDVFCQLDRIGARLAEPLRIALAGTLKAGKSTLVNALVGDDIAPTDATEATRIVTWFRHGPTPRVTANHRGGRRANVPITRRGGLSFDLRRINPAELIDLEVEWPAEELIDATIVDTPGTSSLACDASERTLRLLVPADGVPRVDAVVFLLRTLNAADVALLKQIGGLVGGSVGALGIIGVASRADEIGAGRIDAMLSANDVAKRFTRELNQMGICQAVVPVSGLLALTARTLRQTEFIALRKLAGAERTELNRALLSVDRFVRRDSPLPVDAGIRAQLLERFGMFGIRMSIAVLAAGVTDSTGLAAELLERSGLVALRNVIDQQFAQRSDMLKAHTALVSLRRFVQTHPVPATPYVIADIDPLLADTHAFEELRMLSLLPSRATTLNDDEIASLRRIIGGSGTSAAARLGLDPANSREAPRAALAAAQHWRRRAAHPLNDPFTTRACRAAVRSAEAMVAEFSARR
;
A
#
# COMPACT_ATOMS: atom_id res chain seq x y z
N MET A 1 -28.50 5.09 -2.71
CA MET A 1 -27.79 3.84 -3.09
C MET A 1 -26.32 4.13 -3.15
N SER A 2 -25.49 3.27 -2.55
CA SER A 2 -24.04 3.40 -2.66
C SER A 2 -23.57 3.11 -4.09
N THR A 3 -22.36 3.56 -4.46
CA THR A 3 -21.74 3.19 -5.74
C THR A 3 -21.66 1.67 -5.87
N SER A 4 -21.28 0.97 -4.81
CA SER A 4 -21.20 -0.49 -4.77
C SER A 4 -22.54 -1.17 -5.08
N ASP A 5 -23.67 -0.64 -4.60
CA ASP A 5 -25.00 -1.19 -4.93
C ASP A 5 -25.33 -1.04 -6.41
N ARG A 6 -24.96 0.09 -7.02
CA ARG A 6 -25.11 0.29 -8.46
C ARG A 6 -24.24 -0.67 -9.26
N VAL A 7 -22.99 -0.89 -8.83
CA VAL A 7 -22.10 -1.89 -9.46
C VAL A 7 -22.71 -3.29 -9.38
N ARG A 8 -23.26 -3.68 -8.21
CA ARG A 8 -23.95 -4.98 -8.04
C ARG A 8 -25.15 -5.11 -8.96
N ALA A 9 -25.95 -4.05 -9.14
CA ALA A 9 -27.10 -4.05 -10.03
C ALA A 9 -26.68 -4.24 -11.50
N ILE A 10 -25.67 -3.51 -11.97
CA ILE A 10 -25.13 -3.65 -13.34
C ILE A 10 -24.57 -5.05 -13.54
N LEU A 11 -23.81 -5.58 -12.56
CA LEU A 11 -23.27 -6.93 -12.64
C LEU A 11 -24.38 -7.97 -12.73
N HIS A 12 -25.43 -7.85 -11.92
CA HIS A 12 -26.57 -8.77 -11.99
C HIS A 12 -27.25 -8.73 -13.35
N ALA A 13 -27.55 -7.53 -13.88
CA ALA A 13 -28.12 -7.35 -15.21
C ALA A 13 -27.20 -7.94 -16.31
N THR A 14 -25.89 -7.75 -16.17
CA THR A 14 -24.90 -8.32 -17.08
C THR A 14 -24.94 -9.84 -17.05
N ILE A 15 -24.92 -10.47 -15.87
CA ILE A 15 -25.03 -11.93 -15.73
C ILE A 15 -26.30 -12.46 -16.40
N GLN A 16 -27.44 -11.77 -16.25
CA GLN A 16 -28.68 -12.16 -16.94
C GLN A 16 -28.57 -12.05 -18.46
N ALA A 17 -27.92 -10.99 -18.98
CA ALA A 17 -27.68 -10.86 -20.41
C ALA A 17 -26.81 -12.01 -20.97
N TYR A 18 -25.77 -12.44 -20.24
CA TYR A 18 -24.96 -13.60 -20.62
C TYR A 18 -25.74 -14.92 -20.54
N ARG A 19 -26.65 -15.09 -19.58
CA ARG A 19 -27.55 -16.26 -19.51
C ARG A 19 -28.51 -16.30 -20.70
N GLY A 20 -28.98 -15.14 -21.16
CA GLY A 20 -29.83 -15.02 -22.35
C GLY A 20 -29.09 -15.38 -23.65
N ALA A 21 -27.78 -15.13 -23.72
CA ALA A 21 -26.97 -15.35 -24.92
C ALA A 21 -26.66 -16.85 -25.12
N PRO A 22 -27.15 -17.49 -26.21
CA PRO A 22 -26.95 -18.93 -26.44
C PRO A 22 -25.49 -19.38 -26.43
N ALA A 23 -24.58 -18.56 -26.96
CA ALA A 23 -23.15 -18.85 -27.05
C ALA A 23 -22.44 -18.99 -25.69
N TYR A 24 -23.01 -18.40 -24.63
CA TYR A 24 -22.38 -18.37 -23.30
C TYR A 24 -23.09 -19.23 -22.26
N ARG A 25 -24.29 -19.78 -22.54
CA ARG A 25 -25.05 -20.59 -21.57
C ARG A 25 -24.25 -21.74 -20.94
N GLN A 26 -23.40 -22.38 -21.72
CA GLN A 26 -22.59 -23.53 -21.29
C GLN A 26 -21.15 -23.13 -20.88
N ARG A 27 -20.81 -21.84 -20.92
CA ARG A 27 -19.49 -21.31 -20.56
C ARG A 27 -19.41 -21.01 -19.06
N GLY A 28 -19.27 -22.07 -18.25
CA GLY A 28 -19.13 -21.94 -16.79
C GLY A 28 -17.94 -21.08 -16.35
N ASP A 29 -16.88 -21.01 -17.17
CA ASP A 29 -15.71 -20.15 -16.98
C ASP A 29 -16.06 -18.65 -17.01
N VAL A 30 -16.95 -18.25 -17.93
CA VAL A 30 -17.41 -16.87 -18.10
C VAL A 30 -18.23 -16.43 -16.89
N PHE A 31 -19.18 -17.27 -16.43
CA PHE A 31 -19.96 -16.98 -15.23
C PHE A 31 -19.08 -16.95 -13.97
N CYS A 32 -18.12 -17.86 -13.83
CA CYS A 32 -17.19 -17.85 -12.72
C CYS A 32 -16.35 -16.56 -12.68
N GLN A 33 -15.95 -16.00 -13.83
CA GLN A 33 -15.26 -14.71 -13.90
C GLN A 33 -16.16 -13.55 -13.49
N LEU A 34 -17.41 -13.50 -13.97
CA LEU A 34 -18.39 -12.49 -13.55
C LEU A 34 -18.69 -12.57 -12.05
N ASP A 35 -18.88 -13.77 -11.51
CA ASP A 35 -19.11 -13.99 -10.09
C ASP A 35 -17.90 -13.55 -9.26
N ARG A 36 -16.66 -13.80 -9.73
CA ARG A 36 -15.44 -13.29 -9.07
C ARG A 36 -15.36 -11.77 -9.05
N ILE A 37 -15.78 -11.09 -10.12
CA ILE A 37 -15.85 -9.62 -10.14
C ILE A 37 -16.83 -9.12 -9.07
N GLY A 38 -17.97 -9.80 -8.92
CA GLY A 38 -18.98 -9.46 -7.90
C GLY A 38 -18.55 -9.77 -6.47
N ALA A 39 -18.02 -10.96 -6.22
CA ALA A 39 -17.59 -11.40 -4.90
C ALA A 39 -16.54 -10.45 -4.32
N ARG A 40 -15.65 -9.93 -5.18
CA ARG A 40 -14.62 -8.97 -4.80
C ARG A 40 -15.14 -7.70 -4.13
N LEU A 41 -16.35 -7.25 -4.43
CA LEU A 41 -16.94 -6.08 -3.75
C LEU A 41 -17.15 -6.33 -2.25
N ALA A 42 -17.39 -7.58 -1.85
CA ALA A 42 -17.55 -8.00 -0.47
C ALA A 42 -16.24 -8.48 0.18
N GLU A 43 -15.17 -8.65 -0.59
CA GLU A 43 -13.87 -9.06 -0.07
C GLU A 43 -13.08 -7.88 0.55
N PRO A 44 -12.08 -8.19 1.40
CA PRO A 44 -11.08 -7.24 1.85
C PRO A 44 -10.33 -6.55 0.70
N LEU A 45 -9.83 -5.34 0.94
CA LEU A 45 -9.08 -4.58 -0.07
C LEU A 45 -7.79 -5.28 -0.45
N ARG A 46 -7.50 -5.46 -1.74
CA ARG A 46 -6.27 -6.14 -2.19
C ARG A 46 -5.16 -5.13 -2.45
N ILE A 47 -4.10 -5.18 -1.66
CA ILE A 47 -2.94 -4.28 -1.74
C ILE A 47 -1.72 -5.08 -2.19
N ALA A 48 -1.16 -4.76 -3.35
CA ALA A 48 0.08 -5.38 -3.81
C ALA A 48 1.32 -4.64 -3.28
N LEU A 49 2.34 -5.39 -2.89
CA LEU A 49 3.69 -4.88 -2.70
C LEU A 49 4.50 -5.18 -3.96
N ALA A 50 4.91 -4.12 -4.65
CA ALA A 50 5.69 -4.18 -5.88
C ALA A 50 7.02 -3.44 -5.73
N GLY A 51 7.99 -3.72 -6.60
CA GLY A 51 9.30 -3.08 -6.58
C GLY A 51 10.43 -4.04 -6.92
N THR A 52 11.64 -3.49 -7.06
CA THR A 52 12.80 -4.24 -7.55
C THR A 52 13.17 -5.44 -6.66
N LEU A 53 13.88 -6.41 -7.23
CA LEU A 53 14.43 -7.52 -6.45
C LEU A 53 15.32 -6.98 -5.32
N LYS A 54 15.24 -7.62 -4.14
CA LYS A 54 15.92 -7.19 -2.90
C LYS A 54 15.55 -5.78 -2.40
N ALA A 55 14.46 -5.17 -2.87
CA ALA A 55 13.96 -3.89 -2.33
C ALA A 55 13.46 -3.97 -0.87
N GLY A 56 13.33 -5.17 -0.29
CA GLY A 56 12.82 -5.37 1.07
C GLY A 56 11.30 -5.62 1.15
N LYS A 57 10.68 -6.13 0.07
CA LYS A 57 9.23 -6.38 0.01
C LYS A 57 8.75 -7.36 1.07
N SER A 58 9.30 -8.57 1.11
CA SER A 58 8.90 -9.60 2.09
C SER A 58 9.22 -9.17 3.53
N THR A 59 10.32 -8.44 3.75
CA THR A 59 10.60 -7.80 5.04
C THR A 59 9.53 -6.78 5.42
N LEU A 60 9.05 -5.98 4.46
CA LEU A 60 7.96 -5.02 4.69
C LEU A 60 6.61 -5.73 4.89
N VAL A 61 6.34 -6.84 4.20
CA VAL A 61 5.16 -7.70 4.48
C VAL A 61 5.17 -8.12 5.94
N ASN A 62 6.29 -8.68 6.41
CA ASN A 62 6.42 -9.15 7.78
C ASN A 62 6.30 -7.99 8.77
N ALA A 63 6.81 -6.82 8.43
CA ALA A 63 6.66 -5.63 9.26
C ALA A 63 5.20 -5.12 9.29
N LEU A 64 4.49 -5.13 8.16
CA LEU A 64 3.08 -4.72 8.08
C LEU A 64 2.16 -5.69 8.83
N VAL A 65 2.41 -7.00 8.74
CA VAL A 65 1.64 -8.02 9.47
C VAL A 65 2.09 -8.13 10.93
N GLY A 66 3.36 -7.86 11.23
CA GLY A 66 3.92 -7.96 12.58
C GLY A 66 4.44 -9.32 12.97
N ASP A 67 4.54 -10.22 12.01
CA ASP A 67 4.99 -11.59 12.22
C ASP A 67 5.83 -12.02 11.01
N ASP A 68 6.73 -12.97 11.22
CA ASP A 68 7.74 -13.36 10.24
C ASP A 68 7.20 -14.41 9.25
N ILE A 69 6.17 -14.05 8.49
CA ILE A 69 5.34 -14.96 7.67
C ILE A 69 5.80 -15.12 6.23
N ALA A 70 6.45 -14.10 5.67
CA ALA A 70 6.97 -14.08 4.31
C ALA A 70 8.47 -14.39 4.35
N PRO A 71 8.93 -15.50 3.74
CA PRO A 71 10.34 -15.87 3.78
C PRO A 71 11.23 -14.79 3.14
N THR A 72 12.19 -14.21 3.88
CA THR A 72 13.10 -13.17 3.37
C THR A 72 14.28 -13.71 2.57
N ASP A 73 14.78 -14.89 2.94
CA ASP A 73 16.02 -15.47 2.39
C ASP A 73 15.79 -16.45 1.25
N ALA A 74 14.54 -16.84 1.01
CA ALA A 74 14.21 -17.68 -0.12
C ALA A 74 14.16 -16.81 -1.37
N THR A 75 15.26 -16.79 -2.12
CA THR A 75 15.25 -16.48 -3.56
C THR A 75 14.16 -17.26 -4.32
N GLU A 76 13.63 -18.34 -3.74
CA GLU A 76 12.52 -19.14 -4.24
C GLU A 76 11.14 -18.59 -3.89
N ALA A 77 10.88 -18.13 -2.65
CA ALA A 77 9.56 -17.61 -2.27
C ALA A 77 9.22 -16.34 -3.07
N THR A 78 10.22 -15.49 -3.31
CA THR A 78 10.11 -14.29 -4.14
C THR A 78 9.95 -14.57 -5.65
N ARG A 79 9.73 -15.81 -6.08
CA ARG A 79 9.38 -16.15 -7.48
C ARG A 79 7.89 -16.37 -7.70
N ILE A 80 7.13 -16.64 -6.64
CA ILE A 80 5.70 -16.93 -6.72
C ILE A 80 4.93 -15.80 -6.05
N VAL A 81 3.85 -15.34 -6.67
CA VAL A 81 2.95 -14.38 -6.02
C VAL A 81 2.34 -15.03 -4.79
N THR A 82 2.41 -14.34 -3.66
CA THR A 82 1.87 -14.85 -2.39
C THR A 82 0.78 -13.91 -1.88
N TRP A 83 -0.40 -14.46 -1.66
CA TRP A 83 -1.57 -13.76 -1.13
C TRP A 83 -1.69 -14.01 0.37
N PHE A 84 -1.49 -12.99 1.17
CA PHE A 84 -1.67 -13.03 2.61
C PHE A 84 -3.07 -12.56 2.98
N ARG A 85 -3.85 -13.45 3.58
CA ARG A 85 -5.26 -13.25 3.93
C ARG A 85 -5.48 -13.55 5.40
N HIS A 86 -6.48 -12.91 5.98
CA HIS A 86 -6.91 -13.30 7.32
C HIS A 86 -7.52 -14.70 7.28
N GLY A 87 -7.11 -15.54 8.22
CA GLY A 87 -7.73 -16.82 8.49
C GLY A 87 -7.53 -17.19 9.96
N PRO A 88 -8.51 -17.89 10.57
CA PRO A 88 -8.46 -18.20 12.01
C PRO A 88 -7.32 -19.15 12.36
N THR A 89 -6.86 -19.97 11.40
CA THR A 89 -5.76 -20.91 11.57
C THR A 89 -4.72 -20.73 10.46
N PRO A 90 -3.42 -20.80 10.78
CA PRO A 90 -2.36 -20.79 9.78
C PRO A 90 -2.54 -21.89 8.73
N ARG A 91 -2.69 -21.49 7.46
CA ARG A 91 -2.79 -22.42 6.33
C ARG A 91 -2.08 -21.86 5.12
N VAL A 92 -1.32 -22.70 4.43
CA VAL A 92 -0.70 -22.34 3.14
C VAL A 92 -1.18 -23.30 2.07
N THR A 93 -1.67 -22.75 0.97
CA THR A 93 -2.19 -23.49 -0.17
C THR A 93 -1.49 -23.04 -1.44
N ALA A 94 -0.97 -23.99 -2.21
CA ALA A 94 -0.39 -23.75 -3.52
C ALA A 94 -1.44 -23.99 -4.60
N ASN A 95 -1.67 -22.99 -5.45
CA ASN A 95 -2.61 -23.06 -6.56
C ASN A 95 -1.85 -23.31 -7.86
N HIS A 96 -2.11 -24.44 -8.52
CA HIS A 96 -1.43 -24.84 -9.75
C HIS A 96 -2.15 -24.35 -11.01
N ARG A 97 -1.39 -24.23 -12.10
CA ARG A 97 -1.90 -24.06 -13.48
C ARG A 97 -2.71 -25.30 -13.85
N GLY A 98 -4.04 -25.18 -13.84
CA GLY A 98 -4.98 -26.30 -13.99
C GLY A 98 -6.01 -26.43 -12.85
N GLY A 99 -5.91 -25.58 -11.82
CA GLY A 99 -6.91 -25.49 -10.75
C GLY A 99 -6.72 -26.46 -9.59
N ARG A 100 -5.73 -27.38 -9.67
CA ARG A 100 -5.33 -28.21 -8.54
C ARG A 100 -4.82 -27.33 -7.40
N ARG A 101 -5.27 -27.62 -6.18
CA ARG A 101 -4.80 -27.00 -4.93
C ARG A 101 -4.05 -28.03 -4.10
N ALA A 102 -2.93 -27.63 -3.48
CA ALA A 102 -2.14 -28.49 -2.61
C ALA A 102 -1.81 -27.76 -1.31
N ASN A 103 -1.98 -28.43 -0.16
CA ASN A 103 -1.55 -27.87 1.11
C ASN A 103 -0.02 -27.88 1.22
N VAL A 104 0.56 -26.77 1.65
CA VAL A 104 2.00 -26.61 1.84
C VAL A 104 2.32 -26.63 3.33
N PRO A 105 3.20 -27.54 3.80
CA PRO A 105 3.62 -27.56 5.19
C PRO A 105 4.35 -26.28 5.59
N ILE A 106 3.95 -25.72 6.73
CA ILE A 106 4.59 -24.57 7.36
C ILE A 106 5.68 -25.08 8.29
N THR A 107 6.91 -24.63 8.10
CA THR A 107 8.06 -25.00 8.94
C THR A 107 8.67 -23.76 9.59
N ARG A 108 9.30 -23.91 10.76
CA ARG A 108 10.04 -22.83 11.44
C ARG A 108 11.54 -23.15 11.41
N ARG A 109 12.33 -22.35 10.69
CA ARG A 109 13.81 -22.44 10.62
C ARG A 109 14.39 -21.04 10.70
N GLY A 110 14.56 -20.49 11.90
CA GLY A 110 14.97 -19.08 12.09
C GLY A 110 13.85 -18.06 11.80
N GLY A 111 12.93 -18.42 10.91
CA GLY A 111 11.68 -17.75 10.56
C GLY A 111 10.65 -18.74 10.00
N LEU A 112 9.48 -18.29 9.52
CA LEU A 112 8.54 -19.16 8.81
C LEU A 112 9.07 -19.46 7.40
N SER A 113 9.02 -20.74 7.02
CA SER A 113 9.40 -21.22 5.70
C SER A 113 8.36 -22.19 5.19
N PHE A 114 8.02 -22.08 3.91
CA PHE A 114 7.09 -22.97 3.23
C PHE A 114 7.85 -24.10 2.56
N ASP A 115 7.51 -25.35 2.87
CA ASP A 115 8.17 -26.50 2.24
C ASP A 115 7.63 -26.73 0.82
N LEU A 116 8.24 -26.04 -0.14
CA LEU A 116 7.92 -26.15 -1.56
C LEU A 116 8.67 -27.28 -2.27
N ARG A 117 9.46 -28.12 -1.58
CA ARG A 117 10.33 -29.13 -2.23
C ARG A 117 9.57 -30.13 -3.10
N ARG A 118 8.30 -30.39 -2.78
CA ARG A 118 7.42 -31.30 -3.53
C ARG A 118 6.68 -30.63 -4.68
N ILE A 119 6.86 -29.32 -4.87
CA ILE A 119 6.06 -28.50 -5.78
C ILE A 119 7.02 -27.76 -6.70
N ASN A 120 6.83 -27.92 -8.00
CA ASN A 120 7.57 -27.14 -8.98
C ASN A 120 7.04 -25.68 -8.98
N PRO A 121 7.85 -24.67 -8.61
CA PRO A 121 7.42 -23.27 -8.59
C PRO A 121 6.89 -22.77 -9.94
N ALA A 122 7.39 -23.32 -11.06
CA ALA A 122 6.97 -22.92 -12.41
C ALA A 122 5.54 -23.36 -12.77
N GLU A 123 5.01 -24.36 -12.08
CA GLU A 123 3.64 -24.87 -12.27
C GLU A 123 2.62 -24.12 -11.40
N LEU A 124 3.08 -23.31 -10.45
CA LEU A 124 2.21 -22.53 -9.59
C LEU A 124 1.74 -21.25 -10.30
N ILE A 125 0.49 -20.90 -10.00
CA ILE A 125 -0.09 -19.59 -10.30
C ILE A 125 0.27 -18.64 -9.14
N ASP A 126 -0.04 -19.07 -7.92
CA ASP A 126 0.20 -18.32 -6.69
C ASP A 126 0.20 -19.24 -5.45
N LEU A 127 0.63 -18.66 -4.33
CA LEU A 127 0.48 -19.20 -2.98
C LEU A 127 -0.57 -18.38 -2.23
N GLU A 128 -1.45 -19.04 -1.50
CA GLU A 128 -2.40 -18.42 -0.58
C GLU A 128 -1.98 -18.77 0.84
N VAL A 129 -1.76 -17.74 1.66
CA VAL A 129 -1.35 -17.83 3.07
C VAL A 129 -2.46 -17.21 3.91
N GLU A 130 -3.19 -18.05 4.62
CA GLU A 130 -4.13 -17.65 5.66
C GLU A 130 -3.38 -17.53 6.98
N TRP A 131 -3.48 -16.37 7.63
CA TRP A 131 -2.81 -16.08 8.89
C TRP A 131 -3.73 -15.35 9.87
N PRO A 132 -3.70 -15.67 11.18
CA PRO A 132 -4.54 -15.02 12.19
C PRO A 132 -3.95 -13.66 12.60
N ALA A 133 -3.82 -12.74 11.65
CA ALA A 133 -3.41 -11.36 11.90
C ALA A 133 -4.60 -10.41 11.71
N GLU A 134 -4.77 -9.46 12.63
CA GLU A 134 -5.84 -8.46 12.59
C GLU A 134 -5.67 -7.51 11.41
N GLU A 135 -4.43 -7.19 11.04
CA GLU A 135 -4.10 -6.34 9.90
C GLU A 135 -4.59 -6.89 8.56
N LEU A 136 -4.87 -8.19 8.49
CA LEU A 136 -5.36 -8.86 7.29
C LEU A 136 -6.89 -8.97 7.23
N ILE A 137 -7.62 -8.54 8.27
CA ILE A 137 -9.10 -8.62 8.31
C ILE A 137 -9.70 -7.77 7.19
N ASP A 138 -9.26 -6.51 7.09
CA ASP A 138 -9.80 -5.54 6.13
C ASP A 138 -8.97 -5.42 4.84
N ALA A 139 -7.78 -6.04 4.81
CA ALA A 139 -6.89 -6.02 3.66
C ALA A 139 -6.25 -7.38 3.36
N THR A 140 -6.20 -7.74 2.07
CA THR A 140 -5.36 -8.82 1.57
C THR A 140 -4.07 -8.24 1.03
N ILE A 141 -2.93 -8.67 1.58
CA ILE A 141 -1.61 -8.23 1.12
C ILE A 141 -1.10 -9.21 0.05
N VAL A 142 -0.67 -8.69 -1.09
CA VAL A 142 -0.15 -9.50 -2.20
C VAL A 142 1.33 -9.20 -2.36
N ASP A 143 2.19 -10.13 -1.95
CA ASP A 143 3.63 -10.03 -2.20
C ASP A 143 3.92 -10.46 -3.63
N THR A 144 4.47 -9.55 -4.42
CA THR A 144 4.82 -9.83 -5.82
C THR A 144 6.31 -10.18 -5.93
N PRO A 145 6.67 -11.13 -6.81
CA PRO A 145 8.05 -11.51 -7.02
C PRO A 145 8.89 -10.31 -7.47
N GLY A 146 10.12 -10.22 -6.93
CA GLY A 146 11.01 -9.10 -7.26
C GLY A 146 11.44 -9.10 -8.72
N THR A 147 11.42 -7.93 -9.34
CA THR A 147 11.92 -7.74 -10.70
C THR A 147 13.44 -7.83 -10.69
N SER A 148 14.00 -8.87 -11.33
CA SER A 148 15.44 -8.91 -11.62
C SER A 148 15.80 -7.66 -12.43
N SER A 149 16.95 -7.05 -12.17
CA SER A 149 17.43 -5.78 -12.73
C SER A 149 17.55 -5.70 -14.27
N LEU A 150 17.16 -6.74 -15.02
CA LEU A 150 16.95 -6.67 -16.47
C LEU A 150 15.59 -5.98 -16.71
N ALA A 151 15.62 -4.65 -16.69
CA ALA A 151 14.50 -3.74 -16.43
C ALA A 151 13.26 -3.91 -17.33
N CYS A 152 13.40 -4.34 -18.58
CA CYS A 152 12.24 -4.52 -19.49
C CYS A 152 11.43 -5.77 -19.14
N ASP A 153 12.05 -6.96 -19.20
CA ASP A 153 11.38 -8.24 -18.91
C ASP A 153 10.76 -8.27 -17.52
N ALA A 154 11.43 -7.61 -16.58
CA ALA A 154 11.04 -7.65 -15.19
C ALA A 154 9.86 -6.68 -14.91
N SER A 155 9.84 -5.50 -15.53
CA SER A 155 8.68 -4.61 -15.53
C SER A 155 7.45 -5.31 -16.12
N GLU A 156 7.62 -6.03 -17.23
CA GLU A 156 6.54 -6.83 -17.81
C GLU A 156 6.03 -7.92 -16.87
N ARG A 157 6.91 -8.60 -16.12
CA ARG A 157 6.49 -9.60 -15.14
C ARG A 157 5.65 -8.99 -14.04
N THR A 158 6.10 -7.91 -13.40
CA THR A 158 5.30 -7.24 -12.37
C THR A 158 3.98 -6.73 -12.93
N LEU A 159 3.99 -6.14 -14.13
CA LEU A 159 2.76 -5.70 -14.79
C LEU A 159 1.82 -6.86 -15.06
N ARG A 160 2.27 -7.96 -15.68
CA ARG A 160 1.44 -9.15 -15.95
C ARG A 160 0.86 -9.78 -14.67
N LEU A 161 1.50 -9.58 -13.52
CA LEU A 161 1.01 -10.07 -12.24
C LEU A 161 -0.04 -9.14 -11.63
N LEU A 162 0.22 -7.83 -11.63
CA LEU A 162 -0.73 -6.83 -11.15
C LEU A 162 -1.95 -6.73 -12.06
N VAL A 163 -1.71 -6.79 -13.37
CA VAL A 163 -2.64 -6.59 -14.48
C VAL A 163 -2.24 -7.57 -15.61
N PRO A 164 -2.87 -8.75 -15.66
CA PRO A 164 -2.60 -9.78 -16.66
C PRO A 164 -2.95 -9.31 -18.08
N ALA A 165 -2.65 -10.15 -19.08
CA ALA A 165 -2.91 -9.85 -20.49
C ALA A 165 -4.41 -9.60 -20.82
N ASP A 166 -5.32 -10.08 -19.97
CA ASP A 166 -6.75 -9.75 -20.06
C ASP A 166 -7.03 -8.26 -19.74
N GLY A 167 -6.07 -7.56 -19.11
CA GLY A 167 -6.16 -6.17 -18.70
C GLY A 167 -6.93 -5.97 -17.40
N VAL A 168 -7.30 -7.05 -16.69
CA VAL A 168 -8.14 -6.99 -15.49
C VAL A 168 -7.25 -6.88 -14.24
N PRO A 169 -7.31 -5.77 -13.49
CA PRO A 169 -6.46 -5.61 -12.31
C PRO A 169 -6.75 -6.69 -11.27
N ARG A 170 -5.72 -7.41 -10.81
CA ARG A 170 -5.86 -8.43 -9.74
C ARG A 170 -5.88 -7.83 -8.33
N VAL A 171 -5.36 -6.62 -8.20
CA VAL A 171 -5.30 -5.83 -6.96
C VAL A 171 -6.02 -4.50 -7.12
N ASP A 172 -6.34 -3.86 -6.00
CA ASP A 172 -7.08 -2.59 -5.95
C ASP A 172 -6.15 -1.40 -5.70
N ALA A 173 -5.02 -1.66 -5.03
CA ALA A 173 -3.99 -0.66 -4.73
C ALA A 173 -2.59 -1.30 -4.71
N VAL A 174 -1.56 -0.47 -4.80
CA VAL A 174 -0.15 -0.87 -4.90
C VAL A 174 0.71 -0.01 -3.98
N VAL A 175 1.50 -0.67 -3.14
CA VAL A 175 2.62 -0.08 -2.41
C VAL A 175 3.89 -0.41 -3.18
N PHE A 176 4.49 0.59 -3.80
CA PHE A 176 5.66 0.41 -4.65
C PHE A 176 6.94 0.80 -3.90
N LEU A 177 7.85 -0.16 -3.75
CA LEU A 177 9.14 0.03 -3.08
C LEU A 177 10.20 0.48 -4.08
N LEU A 178 10.79 1.62 -3.80
CA LEU A 178 11.90 2.20 -4.54
C LEU A 178 13.10 2.43 -3.61
N ARG A 179 14.30 2.03 -4.06
CA ARG A 179 15.55 2.44 -3.39
C ARG A 179 16.06 3.77 -3.93
N THR A 180 15.86 3.98 -5.22
CA THR A 180 16.21 5.17 -5.98
C THR A 180 15.08 5.45 -6.96
N LEU A 181 14.85 6.70 -7.34
CA LEU A 181 13.91 7.01 -8.40
C LEU A 181 14.66 7.10 -9.74
N ASN A 182 14.36 6.19 -10.66
CA ASN A 182 14.89 6.21 -12.03
C ASN A 182 13.76 6.25 -13.07
N ALA A 183 14.11 6.49 -14.33
CA ALA A 183 13.12 6.60 -15.41
C ALA A 183 12.30 5.31 -15.63
N ALA A 184 12.89 4.14 -15.41
CA ALA A 184 12.20 2.85 -15.57
C ALA A 184 11.13 2.65 -14.48
N ASP A 185 11.44 2.98 -13.23
CA ASP A 185 10.48 2.95 -12.12
C ASP A 185 9.33 3.93 -12.37
N VAL A 186 9.63 5.14 -12.84
CA VAL A 186 8.62 6.13 -13.22
C VAL A 186 7.71 5.61 -14.34
N ALA A 187 8.28 5.01 -15.38
CA ALA A 187 7.52 4.44 -16.50
C ALA A 187 6.61 3.29 -16.03
N LEU A 188 7.14 2.37 -15.21
CA LEU A 188 6.40 1.26 -14.63
C LEU A 188 5.25 1.78 -13.74
N LEU A 189 5.51 2.74 -12.87
CA LEU A 189 4.50 3.35 -12.02
C LEU A 189 3.38 4.02 -12.83
N LYS A 190 3.71 4.72 -13.93
CA LYS A 190 2.69 5.30 -14.83
C LYS A 190 1.81 4.22 -15.45
N GLN A 191 2.40 3.10 -15.87
CA GLN A 191 1.65 1.98 -16.43
C GLN A 191 0.75 1.32 -15.38
N ILE A 192 1.26 1.07 -14.18
CA ILE A 192 0.47 0.56 -13.04
C ILE A 192 -0.68 1.52 -12.74
N GLY A 193 -0.43 2.82 -12.68
CA GLY A 193 -1.44 3.83 -12.39
C GLY A 193 -2.56 3.83 -13.43
N GLY A 194 -2.21 3.78 -14.72
CA GLY A 194 -3.18 3.72 -15.80
C GLY A 194 -4.00 2.42 -15.83
N LEU A 195 -3.42 1.30 -15.38
CA LEU A 195 -4.10 0.01 -15.41
C LEU A 195 -4.92 -0.28 -14.14
N VAL A 196 -4.36 -0.05 -12.95
CA VAL A 196 -5.00 -0.33 -11.66
C VAL A 196 -5.98 0.77 -11.30
N GLY A 197 -5.56 2.04 -11.42
CA GLY A 197 -6.39 3.19 -11.06
C GLY A 197 -7.12 3.81 -12.25
N GLY A 198 -6.79 3.49 -13.51
CA GLY A 198 -7.41 4.16 -14.65
C GLY A 198 -7.29 5.69 -14.56
N SER A 199 -8.42 6.40 -14.59
CA SER A 199 -8.46 7.86 -14.38
C SER A 199 -8.18 8.33 -12.94
N VAL A 200 -8.10 7.38 -11.99
CA VAL A 200 -7.83 7.54 -10.55
C VAL A 200 -6.35 7.20 -10.22
N GLY A 201 -5.53 6.88 -11.23
CA GLY A 201 -4.18 6.30 -11.13
C GLY A 201 -3.33 6.64 -9.91
N ALA A 202 -3.19 7.92 -9.55
CA ALA A 202 -2.31 8.32 -8.45
C ALA A 202 -2.75 7.88 -7.04
N LEU A 203 -4.01 7.51 -6.86
CA LEU A 203 -4.54 7.05 -5.57
C LEU A 203 -4.52 5.54 -5.39
N GLY A 204 -4.27 4.79 -6.46
CA GLY A 204 -3.99 3.37 -6.35
C GLY A 204 -2.53 3.08 -5.99
N ILE A 205 -1.70 4.10 -5.76
CA ILE A 205 -0.25 3.94 -5.60
C ILE A 205 0.28 4.76 -4.42
N ILE A 206 0.99 4.09 -3.52
CA ILE A 206 1.85 4.71 -2.50
C ILE A 206 3.29 4.32 -2.80
N GLY A 207 4.20 5.29 -2.80
CA GLY A 207 5.63 5.03 -2.87
C GLY A 207 6.20 4.73 -1.48
N VAL A 208 7.17 3.81 -1.42
CA VAL A 208 7.98 3.57 -0.22
C VAL A 208 9.44 3.72 -0.61
N ALA A 209 10.12 4.69 -0.02
CA ALA A 209 11.58 4.78 -0.10
C ALA A 209 12.15 3.70 0.83
N SER A 210 12.41 2.53 0.25
CA SER A 210 12.74 1.32 1.00
C SER A 210 14.22 1.27 1.37
N ARG A 211 14.54 0.49 2.42
CA ARG A 211 15.89 0.44 3.02
C ARG A 211 16.40 1.83 3.37
N ALA A 212 15.53 2.64 3.94
CA ALA A 212 15.84 4.01 4.34
C ALA A 212 17.02 4.07 5.33
N ASP A 213 17.28 2.99 6.07
CA ASP A 213 18.44 2.81 6.95
C ASP A 213 19.78 2.69 6.22
N GLU A 214 19.82 2.51 4.90
CA GLU A 214 21.06 2.53 4.11
C GLU A 214 21.42 3.94 3.60
N ILE A 215 20.47 4.89 3.65
CA ILE A 215 20.67 6.26 3.18
C ILE A 215 21.71 6.96 4.06
N GLY A 216 22.61 7.75 3.45
CA GLY A 216 23.66 8.44 4.19
C GLY A 216 24.65 7.49 4.87
N ALA A 217 24.93 6.33 4.26
CA ALA A 217 25.82 5.28 4.75
C ALA A 217 25.38 4.64 6.09
N GLY A 218 24.08 4.61 6.35
CA GLY A 218 23.51 3.99 7.56
C GLY A 218 23.99 4.59 8.87
N ARG A 219 24.28 5.91 8.83
CA ARG A 219 24.47 6.72 10.03
C ARG A 219 23.19 6.77 10.85
N ILE A 220 23.29 7.19 12.11
CA ILE A 220 22.14 7.19 13.01
C ILE A 220 21.01 8.16 12.56
N ASP A 221 21.37 9.19 11.80
CA ASP A 221 20.49 10.17 11.17
C ASP A 221 19.99 9.74 9.76
N ALA A 222 20.24 8.49 9.35
CA ALA A 222 19.84 7.96 8.03
C ALA A 222 18.35 8.19 7.75
N MET A 223 17.48 7.97 8.74
CA MET A 223 16.03 8.17 8.58
C MET A 223 15.64 9.64 8.43
N LEU A 224 16.39 10.59 9.02
CA LEU A 224 16.17 12.02 8.78
C LEU A 224 16.54 12.37 7.33
N SER A 225 17.70 11.90 6.88
CA SER A 225 18.11 12.06 5.48
C SER A 225 17.13 11.38 4.51
N ALA A 226 16.60 10.22 4.88
CA ALA A 226 15.61 9.49 4.11
C ALA A 226 14.28 10.24 3.97
N ASN A 227 13.87 10.97 5.02
CA ASN A 227 12.69 11.84 4.96
C ASN A 227 12.87 12.95 3.92
N ASP A 228 14.04 13.57 3.82
CA ASP A 228 14.28 14.60 2.81
C ASP A 228 14.29 14.03 1.39
N VAL A 229 14.88 12.85 1.22
CA VAL A 229 14.83 12.11 -0.06
C VAL A 229 13.39 11.74 -0.43
N ALA A 230 12.60 11.24 0.52
CA ALA A 230 11.22 10.85 0.31
C ALA A 230 10.32 12.07 0.00
N LYS A 231 10.53 13.22 0.64
CA LYS A 231 9.87 14.49 0.29
C LYS A 231 10.18 14.90 -1.15
N ARG A 232 11.44 14.77 -1.58
CA ARG A 232 11.84 15.06 -2.97
C ARG A 232 11.16 14.09 -3.95
N PHE A 233 11.18 12.79 -3.71
CA PHE A 233 10.51 11.81 -4.56
C PHE A 233 9.00 12.01 -4.59
N THR A 234 8.39 12.35 -3.45
CA THR A 234 6.97 12.73 -3.38
C THR A 234 6.70 13.90 -4.30
N ARG A 235 7.47 14.99 -4.23
CA ARG A 235 7.28 16.15 -5.10
C ARG A 235 7.38 15.78 -6.58
N GLU A 236 8.40 15.03 -6.97
CA GLU A 236 8.64 14.62 -8.37
C GLU A 236 7.52 13.70 -8.89
N LEU A 237 7.15 12.66 -8.14
CA LEU A 237 6.10 11.71 -8.54
C LEU A 237 4.71 12.35 -8.51
N ASN A 238 4.46 13.25 -7.57
CA ASN A 238 3.20 13.98 -7.48
C ASN A 238 3.05 14.92 -8.67
N GLN A 239 4.09 15.69 -9.05
CA GLN A 239 4.10 16.54 -10.25
C GLN A 239 3.85 15.78 -11.54
N MET A 240 4.23 14.50 -11.60
CA MET A 240 3.95 13.61 -12.73
C MET A 240 2.58 12.92 -12.67
N GLY A 241 1.79 13.16 -11.62
CA GLY A 241 0.47 12.55 -11.42
C GLY A 241 0.53 11.04 -11.13
N ILE A 242 1.60 10.56 -10.49
CA ILE A 242 1.87 9.13 -10.31
C ILE A 242 1.49 8.62 -8.93
N CYS A 243 1.89 9.31 -7.86
CA CYS A 243 1.50 8.97 -6.49
C CYS A 243 1.55 10.23 -5.62
N GLN A 244 0.77 10.24 -4.53
CA GLN A 244 0.65 11.40 -3.65
C GLN A 244 1.67 11.44 -2.51
N ALA A 245 2.24 10.29 -2.18
CA ALA A 245 3.11 10.14 -1.03
C ALA A 245 4.20 9.10 -1.31
N VAL A 246 5.41 9.44 -0.91
CA VAL A 246 6.52 8.50 -0.73
C VAL A 246 6.91 8.53 0.73
N VAL A 247 6.87 7.37 1.41
CA VAL A 247 7.22 7.25 2.83
C VAL A 247 8.56 6.51 2.96
N PRO A 248 9.55 7.05 3.68
CA PRO A 248 10.79 6.32 3.95
C PRO A 248 10.53 5.24 4.99
N VAL A 249 10.96 4.01 4.70
CA VAL A 249 10.78 2.88 5.62
C VAL A 249 12.05 2.06 5.73
N SER A 250 12.50 1.84 6.96
CA SER A 250 13.42 0.75 7.29
C SER A 250 12.60 -0.48 7.66
N GLY A 251 12.39 -1.37 6.68
CA GLY A 251 11.60 -2.58 6.88
C GLY A 251 12.19 -3.49 7.95
N LEU A 252 13.53 -3.58 8.03
CA LEU A 252 14.20 -4.41 9.02
C LEU A 252 14.05 -3.85 10.44
N LEU A 253 14.16 -2.52 10.61
CA LEU A 253 13.92 -1.88 11.91
C LEU A 253 12.46 -2.04 12.34
N ALA A 254 11.53 -1.91 11.40
CA ALA A 254 10.10 -2.08 11.67
C ALA A 254 9.77 -3.53 12.09
N LEU A 255 10.30 -4.51 11.35
CA LEU A 255 10.11 -5.93 11.66
C LEU A 255 10.68 -6.28 13.04
N THR A 256 11.90 -5.84 13.32
CA THR A 256 12.53 -6.12 14.63
C THR A 256 11.85 -5.41 15.78
N ALA A 257 11.37 -4.18 15.58
CA ALA A 257 10.58 -3.48 16.59
C ALA A 257 9.32 -4.26 16.96
N ARG A 258 8.60 -4.81 15.97
CA ARG A 258 7.37 -5.58 16.20
C ARG A 258 7.61 -6.98 16.75
N THR A 259 8.78 -7.56 16.52
CA THR A 259 9.14 -8.93 16.91
C THR A 259 10.26 -9.00 17.93
N LEU A 260 10.50 -7.89 18.65
CA LEU A 260 11.55 -7.75 19.66
C LEU A 260 11.32 -8.73 20.81
N ARG A 261 12.32 -9.55 21.10
CA ARG A 261 12.26 -10.53 22.20
C ARG A 261 12.97 -10.01 23.44
N GLN A 262 12.54 -10.48 24.61
CA GLN A 262 13.13 -10.07 25.89
C GLN A 262 14.63 -10.39 25.99
N THR A 263 15.07 -11.52 25.42
CA THR A 263 16.49 -11.91 25.39
C THR A 263 17.35 -10.93 24.59
N GLU A 264 16.81 -10.40 23.49
CA GLU A 264 17.48 -9.43 22.63
C GLU A 264 17.55 -8.06 23.31
N PHE A 265 16.46 -7.65 23.95
CA PHE A 265 16.43 -6.45 24.78
C PHE A 265 17.52 -6.49 25.87
N ILE A 266 17.65 -7.61 26.60
CA ILE A 266 18.68 -7.77 27.62
C ILE A 266 20.08 -7.64 27.01
N ALA A 267 20.33 -8.24 25.84
CA ALA A 267 21.61 -8.16 25.16
C ALA A 267 21.91 -6.73 24.66
N LEU A 268 20.94 -6.04 24.05
CA LEU A 268 21.06 -4.64 23.63
C LEU A 268 21.32 -3.71 24.83
N ARG A 269 20.67 -3.96 25.98
CA ARG A 269 20.92 -3.22 27.22
C ARG A 269 22.32 -3.43 27.77
N LYS A 270 22.85 -4.66 27.72
CA LYS A 270 24.25 -4.94 28.08
C LYS A 270 25.22 -4.19 27.16
N LEU A 271 24.96 -4.19 25.85
CA LEU A 271 25.77 -3.42 24.89
C LEU A 271 25.69 -1.91 25.16
N ALA A 272 24.51 -1.38 25.46
CA ALA A 272 24.34 0.04 25.79
C ALA A 272 25.06 0.45 27.09
N GLY A 273 25.25 -0.48 28.02
CA GLY A 273 26.05 -0.27 29.24
C GLY A 273 27.55 -0.59 29.10
N ALA A 274 28.02 -0.96 27.91
CA ALA A 274 29.43 -1.23 27.67
C ALA A 274 30.26 0.06 27.69
N GLU A 275 31.59 -0.07 27.83
CA GLU A 275 32.50 1.07 27.76
C GLU A 275 32.36 1.76 26.38
N ARG A 276 32.25 3.09 26.39
CA ARG A 276 31.82 3.86 25.21
C ARG A 276 32.84 3.81 24.08
N THR A 277 34.14 3.81 24.38
CA THR A 277 35.18 3.75 23.34
C THR A 277 35.24 2.38 22.67
N GLU A 278 35.11 1.30 23.45
CA GLU A 278 35.03 -0.07 22.95
C GLU A 278 33.79 -0.29 22.09
N LEU A 279 32.63 0.16 22.56
CA LEU A 279 31.37 0.07 21.83
C LEU A 279 31.44 0.83 20.50
N ASN A 280 31.92 2.07 20.51
CA ASN A 280 32.07 2.87 19.30
C ASN A 280 33.00 2.18 18.29
N ARG A 281 34.13 1.61 18.73
CA ARG A 281 35.06 0.88 17.86
C ARG A 281 34.40 -0.35 17.23
N ALA A 282 33.62 -1.10 18.00
CA ALA A 282 32.91 -2.27 17.53
C ALA A 282 31.82 -1.92 16.51
N LEU A 283 31.10 -0.81 16.71
CA LEU A 283 30.02 -0.37 15.82
C LEU A 283 30.51 0.22 14.48
N LEU A 284 31.82 0.40 14.25
CA LEU A 284 32.34 0.95 13.00
C LEU A 284 32.12 0.03 11.78
N SER A 285 32.14 -1.30 11.97
CA SER A 285 31.88 -2.26 10.90
C SER A 285 31.28 -3.55 11.42
N VAL A 286 30.65 -4.30 10.51
CA VAL A 286 30.08 -5.63 10.79
C VAL A 286 31.14 -6.56 11.39
N ASP A 287 32.30 -6.67 10.75
CA ASP A 287 33.36 -7.57 11.19
C ASP A 287 33.89 -7.25 12.59
N ARG A 288 33.95 -5.96 12.95
CA ARG A 288 34.40 -5.53 14.28
C ARG A 288 33.37 -5.87 15.35
N PHE A 289 32.09 -5.74 15.03
CA PHE A 289 31.01 -6.02 15.97
C PHE A 289 30.90 -7.51 16.32
N VAL A 290 31.07 -8.40 15.34
CA VAL A 290 30.95 -9.87 15.55
C VAL A 290 32.26 -10.56 15.92
N ARG A 291 33.38 -9.83 15.98
CA ARG A 291 34.71 -10.40 16.25
C ARG A 291 34.78 -11.11 17.61
N ARG A 292 35.32 -12.33 17.67
CA ARG A 292 35.30 -13.18 18.88
C ARG A 292 36.01 -12.59 20.10
N ASP A 293 37.15 -11.93 19.89
CA ASP A 293 38.01 -11.30 20.91
C ASP A 293 37.57 -9.88 21.31
N SER A 294 36.37 -9.44 20.89
CA SER A 294 35.83 -8.14 21.28
C SER A 294 35.51 -8.08 22.78
N PRO A 295 35.88 -6.99 23.50
CA PRO A 295 35.68 -6.85 24.95
C PRO A 295 34.21 -6.60 25.35
N LEU A 296 33.28 -6.54 24.39
CA LEU A 296 31.87 -6.27 24.67
C LEU A 296 31.23 -7.33 25.57
N PRO A 297 30.32 -6.94 26.49
CA PRO A 297 29.73 -7.81 27.52
C PRO A 297 28.67 -8.81 27.00
N VAL A 298 28.61 -9.04 25.69
CA VAL A 298 27.68 -9.94 25.01
C VAL A 298 28.47 -10.86 24.10
N ASP A 299 28.25 -12.17 24.21
CA ASP A 299 28.96 -13.19 23.41
C ASP A 299 28.86 -12.94 21.89
N ALA A 300 29.93 -13.30 21.16
CA ALA A 300 30.04 -13.08 19.72
C ALA A 300 28.92 -13.75 18.91
N GLY A 301 28.43 -14.92 19.31
CA GLY A 301 27.31 -15.61 18.67
C GLY A 301 26.00 -14.85 18.83
N ILE A 302 25.74 -14.30 20.02
CA ILE A 302 24.56 -13.45 20.28
C ILE A 302 24.67 -12.14 19.49
N ARG A 303 25.87 -11.53 19.45
CA ARG A 303 26.09 -10.31 18.64
C ARG A 303 25.85 -10.58 17.15
N ALA A 304 26.25 -11.73 16.63
CA ALA A 304 25.96 -12.11 15.25
C ALA A 304 24.45 -12.26 14.99
N GLN A 305 23.70 -12.89 15.90
CA GLN A 305 22.24 -12.99 15.80
C GLN A 305 21.55 -11.63 15.87
N LEU A 306 22.00 -10.74 16.77
CA LEU A 306 21.49 -9.37 16.83
C LEU A 306 21.78 -8.62 15.52
N LEU A 307 22.97 -8.78 14.95
CA LEU A 307 23.32 -8.12 13.70
C LEU A 307 22.47 -8.62 12.54
N GLU A 308 22.24 -9.93 12.45
CA GLU A 308 21.40 -10.53 11.42
C GLU A 308 19.96 -9.99 11.51
N ARG A 309 19.40 -9.88 12.72
CA ARG A 309 18.03 -9.42 12.92
C ARG A 309 17.87 -7.90 12.79
N PHE A 310 18.68 -7.11 13.49
CA PHE A 310 18.50 -5.64 13.57
C PHE A 310 19.24 -4.89 12.47
N GLY A 311 20.24 -5.52 11.85
CA GLY A 311 21.25 -4.81 11.08
C GLY A 311 22.07 -3.86 11.95
N MET A 312 23.13 -3.30 11.37
CA MET A 312 23.99 -2.35 12.09
C MET A 312 23.22 -1.08 12.49
N PHE A 313 22.32 -0.61 11.63
CA PHE A 313 21.50 0.56 11.91
C PHE A 313 20.56 0.33 13.10
N GLY A 314 19.84 -0.79 13.14
CA GLY A 314 18.93 -1.10 14.25
C GLY A 314 19.66 -1.30 15.58
N ILE A 315 20.88 -1.85 15.57
CA ILE A 315 21.73 -1.93 16.78
C ILE A 315 22.11 -0.53 17.27
N ARG A 316 22.63 0.33 16.38
CA ARG A 316 23.01 1.71 16.74
C ARG A 316 21.81 2.49 17.28
N MET A 317 20.66 2.37 16.62
CA MET A 317 19.43 3.03 17.05
C MET A 317 18.97 2.52 18.42
N SER A 318 18.97 1.19 18.61
CA SER A 318 18.61 0.58 19.91
C SER A 318 19.48 1.10 21.05
N ILE A 319 20.80 1.14 20.85
CA ILE A 319 21.75 1.64 21.84
C ILE A 319 21.47 3.12 22.17
N ALA A 320 21.22 3.95 21.16
CA ALA A 320 20.94 5.36 21.37
C ALA A 320 19.62 5.60 22.12
N VAL A 321 18.57 4.84 21.79
CA VAL A 321 17.27 4.90 22.48
C VAL A 321 17.39 4.45 23.94
N LEU A 322 18.15 3.38 24.20
CA LEU A 322 18.42 2.92 25.56
C LEU A 322 19.24 3.95 26.36
N ALA A 323 20.23 4.58 25.73
CA ALA A 323 21.02 5.65 26.34
C ALA A 323 20.18 6.91 26.64
N ALA A 324 19.08 7.13 25.92
CA ALA A 324 18.15 8.23 26.17
C ALA A 324 17.18 7.95 27.34
N GLY A 325 17.23 6.76 27.95
CA GLY A 325 16.50 6.44 29.20
C GLY A 325 15.37 5.43 29.07
N VAL A 326 15.19 4.78 27.92
CA VAL A 326 14.22 3.68 27.78
C VAL A 326 14.69 2.47 28.60
N THR A 327 13.83 1.97 29.50
CA THR A 327 14.21 0.96 30.50
C THR A 327 13.66 -0.45 30.26
N ASP A 328 12.72 -0.62 29.34
CA ASP A 328 12.08 -1.91 29.05
C ASP A 328 11.95 -2.22 27.55
N SER A 329 11.57 -3.47 27.25
CA SER A 329 11.47 -3.97 25.87
C SER A 329 10.31 -3.35 25.11
N THR A 330 9.17 -3.11 25.77
CA THR A 330 8.00 -2.49 25.14
C THR A 330 8.28 -1.05 24.72
N GLY A 331 8.92 -0.25 25.57
CA GLY A 331 9.35 1.11 25.25
C GLY A 331 10.38 1.12 24.12
N LEU A 332 11.34 0.19 24.13
CA LEU A 332 12.31 0.09 23.03
C LEU A 332 11.60 -0.25 21.71
N ALA A 333 10.71 -1.24 21.71
CA ALA A 333 9.92 -1.61 20.54
C ALA A 333 9.11 -0.43 20.00
N ALA A 334 8.42 0.33 20.86
CA ALA A 334 7.64 1.50 20.45
C ALA A 334 8.53 2.58 19.80
N GLU A 335 9.65 2.91 20.41
CA GLU A 335 10.58 3.92 19.90
C GLU A 335 11.25 3.51 18.58
N LEU A 336 11.60 2.23 18.41
CA LEU A 336 12.13 1.71 17.15
C LEU A 336 11.05 1.68 16.06
N LEU A 337 9.82 1.31 16.41
CA LEU A 337 8.69 1.28 15.49
C LEU A 337 8.37 2.67 14.95
N GLU A 338 8.33 3.69 15.81
CA GLU A 338 8.11 5.07 15.42
C GLU A 338 9.21 5.58 14.46
N ARG A 339 10.48 5.28 14.77
CA ARG A 339 11.63 5.68 13.94
C ARG A 339 11.79 4.88 12.65
N SER A 340 11.16 3.70 12.54
CA SER A 340 11.26 2.86 11.35
C SER A 340 10.53 3.44 10.12
N GLY A 341 9.61 4.39 10.34
CA GLY A 341 8.73 4.92 9.30
C GLY A 341 7.51 4.05 9.00
N LEU A 342 7.37 2.86 9.62
CA LEU A 342 6.22 1.99 9.40
C LEU A 342 4.91 2.60 9.89
N VAL A 343 4.92 3.30 11.03
CA VAL A 343 3.71 3.99 11.55
C VAL A 343 3.20 5.01 10.54
N ALA A 344 4.11 5.85 10.02
CA ALA A 344 3.79 6.81 8.97
C ALA A 344 3.24 6.12 7.70
N LEU A 345 3.84 5.00 7.27
CA LEU A 345 3.36 4.25 6.12
C LEU A 345 1.94 3.70 6.36
N ARG A 346 1.68 3.11 7.53
CA ARG A 346 0.35 2.59 7.90
C ARG A 346 -0.70 3.69 7.88
N ASN A 347 -0.38 4.87 8.41
CA ASN A 347 -1.28 6.03 8.38
C ASN A 347 -1.60 6.47 6.94
N VAL A 348 -0.60 6.49 6.05
CA VAL A 348 -0.82 6.83 4.64
C VAL A 348 -1.65 5.76 3.92
N ILE A 349 -1.39 4.47 4.17
CA ILE A 349 -2.20 3.35 3.65
C ILE A 349 -3.65 3.47 4.14
N ASP A 350 -3.86 3.75 5.41
CA ASP A 350 -5.21 3.92 5.97
C ASP A 350 -5.94 5.08 5.26
N GLN A 351 -5.33 6.26 5.23
CA GLN A 351 -5.93 7.48 4.67
C GLN A 351 -6.21 7.38 3.16
N GLN A 352 -5.31 6.76 2.39
CA GLN A 352 -5.44 6.71 0.93
C GLN A 352 -6.17 5.46 0.44
N PHE A 353 -5.98 4.32 1.09
CA PHE A 353 -6.51 3.03 0.63
C PHE A 353 -7.68 2.56 1.51
N ALA A 354 -7.48 2.37 2.81
CA ALA A 354 -8.49 1.73 3.67
C ALA A 354 -9.77 2.57 3.79
N GLN A 355 -9.63 3.87 4.06
CA GLN A 355 -10.73 4.84 4.11
C GLN A 355 -11.46 5.03 2.76
N ARG A 356 -10.91 4.47 1.67
CA ARG A 356 -11.47 4.53 0.31
C ARG A 356 -11.72 3.13 -0.27
N SER A 357 -11.70 2.08 0.56
CA SER A 357 -11.69 0.69 0.12
C SER A 357 -12.87 0.35 -0.78
N ASP A 358 -14.08 0.73 -0.40
CA ASP A 358 -15.29 0.49 -1.20
C ASP A 358 -15.24 1.19 -2.56
N MET A 359 -14.69 2.41 -2.62
CA MET A 359 -14.53 3.14 -3.87
C MET A 359 -13.49 2.49 -4.78
N LEU A 360 -12.34 2.08 -4.23
CA LEU A 360 -11.30 1.38 -4.98
C LEU A 360 -11.81 0.05 -5.52
N LYS A 361 -12.49 -0.75 -4.69
CA LYS A 361 -13.11 -2.02 -5.11
C LYS A 361 -14.19 -1.81 -6.18
N ALA A 362 -15.06 -0.81 -6.02
CA ALA A 362 -16.09 -0.48 -7.01
C ALA A 362 -15.48 -0.03 -8.34
N HIS A 363 -14.42 0.79 -8.29
CA HIS A 363 -13.67 1.20 -9.48
C HIS A 363 -13.06 -0.01 -10.20
N THR A 364 -12.31 -0.84 -9.48
CA THR A 364 -11.71 -2.05 -10.04
C THR A 364 -12.77 -2.97 -10.64
N ALA A 365 -13.91 -3.17 -9.97
CA ALA A 365 -14.99 -4.00 -10.46
C ALA A 365 -15.62 -3.45 -11.76
N LEU A 366 -15.85 -2.13 -11.86
CA LEU A 366 -16.36 -1.49 -13.07
C LEU A 366 -15.36 -1.60 -14.23
N VAL A 367 -14.08 -1.33 -14.00
CA VAL A 367 -13.02 -1.48 -15.02
C VAL A 367 -12.92 -2.93 -15.48
N SER A 368 -12.95 -3.88 -14.53
CA SER A 368 -12.92 -5.33 -14.81
C SER A 368 -14.13 -5.76 -15.63
N LEU A 369 -15.33 -5.32 -15.25
CA LEU A 369 -16.58 -5.64 -15.94
C LEU A 369 -16.61 -5.05 -17.34
N ARG A 370 -16.24 -3.77 -17.50
CA ARG A 370 -16.14 -3.09 -18.79
C ARG A 370 -15.19 -3.83 -19.73
N ARG A 371 -14.02 -4.20 -19.23
CA ARG A 371 -13.03 -4.97 -20.02
C ARG A 371 -13.57 -6.34 -20.39
N PHE A 372 -14.19 -7.04 -19.43
CA PHE A 372 -14.77 -8.35 -19.64
C PHE A 372 -15.83 -8.35 -20.77
N VAL A 373 -16.77 -7.41 -20.75
CA VAL A 373 -17.82 -7.33 -21.77
C VAL A 373 -17.32 -6.89 -23.15
N GLN A 374 -16.18 -6.18 -23.21
CA GLN A 374 -15.50 -5.86 -24.45
C GLN A 374 -14.80 -7.09 -25.05
N THR A 375 -14.22 -7.96 -24.22
CA THR A 375 -13.56 -9.19 -24.66
C THR A 375 -14.55 -10.29 -25.03
N HIS A 376 -15.70 -10.35 -24.34
CA HIS A 376 -16.74 -11.36 -24.55
C HIS A 376 -18.07 -10.70 -24.94
N PRO A 377 -18.20 -10.07 -26.12
CA PRO A 377 -19.37 -9.28 -26.46
C PRO A 377 -20.66 -10.13 -26.52
N VAL A 378 -21.75 -9.52 -26.06
CA VAL A 378 -23.14 -9.98 -26.18
C VAL A 378 -24.00 -8.83 -26.74
N PRO A 379 -25.21 -9.08 -27.26
CA PRO A 379 -26.07 -8.00 -27.78
C PRO A 379 -26.33 -6.85 -26.80
N ALA A 380 -26.30 -7.13 -25.49
CA ALA A 380 -26.47 -6.13 -24.44
C ALA A 380 -25.20 -5.31 -24.12
N THR A 381 -24.01 -5.69 -24.64
CA THR A 381 -22.72 -5.05 -24.31
C THR A 381 -22.74 -3.52 -24.44
N PRO A 382 -23.31 -2.91 -25.51
CA PRO A 382 -23.37 -1.45 -25.61
C PRO A 382 -24.13 -0.78 -24.46
N TYR A 383 -25.23 -1.41 -23.99
CA TYR A 383 -26.03 -0.90 -22.87
C TYR A 383 -25.29 -1.07 -21.54
N VAL A 384 -24.62 -2.21 -21.33
CA VAL A 384 -23.80 -2.42 -20.12
C VAL A 384 -22.67 -1.39 -20.05
N ILE A 385 -22.01 -1.09 -21.17
CA ILE A 385 -20.98 -0.04 -21.22
C ILE A 385 -21.61 1.34 -20.96
N ALA A 386 -22.79 1.61 -21.52
CA ALA A 386 -23.53 2.87 -21.29
C ALA A 386 -23.97 3.05 -19.82
N ASP A 387 -24.13 1.98 -19.05
CA ASP A 387 -24.36 2.05 -17.59
C ASP A 387 -23.06 2.25 -16.79
N ILE A 388 -21.95 1.65 -17.25
CA ILE A 388 -20.64 1.70 -16.57
C ILE A 388 -19.95 3.06 -16.76
N ASP A 389 -19.90 3.57 -17.99
CA ASP A 389 -19.11 4.76 -18.33
C ASP A 389 -19.55 6.02 -17.53
N PRO A 390 -20.86 6.30 -17.34
CA PRO A 390 -21.31 7.38 -16.45
C PRO A 390 -20.92 7.17 -14.99
N LEU A 391 -20.95 5.94 -14.46
CA LEU A 391 -20.49 5.70 -13.09
C LEU A 391 -19.01 5.98 -12.94
N LEU A 392 -18.18 5.61 -13.92
CA LEU A 392 -16.75 5.93 -13.91
C LEU A 392 -16.48 7.43 -14.07
N ALA A 393 -17.27 8.13 -14.89
CA ALA A 393 -17.08 9.55 -15.19
C ALA A 393 -17.65 10.50 -14.12
N ASP A 394 -18.92 10.30 -13.73
CA ASP A 394 -19.76 11.28 -13.04
C ASP A 394 -19.92 11.03 -11.53
N THR A 395 -19.41 9.89 -11.03
CA THR A 395 -19.40 9.65 -9.57
C THR A 395 -18.44 10.64 -8.91
N HIS A 396 -18.99 11.51 -8.04
CA HIS A 396 -18.22 12.54 -7.35
C HIS A 396 -17.03 11.98 -6.57
N ALA A 397 -17.18 10.79 -5.99
CA ALA A 397 -16.11 10.11 -5.29
C ALA A 397 -14.89 9.79 -6.21
N PHE A 398 -15.13 9.43 -7.47
CA PHE A 398 -14.07 9.26 -8.46
C PHE A 398 -13.54 10.59 -8.99
N GLU A 399 -14.38 11.63 -9.00
CA GLU A 399 -13.94 12.98 -9.34
C GLU A 399 -12.97 13.54 -8.29
N GLU A 400 -13.22 13.35 -7.00
CA GLU A 400 -12.28 13.71 -5.93
C GLU A 400 -10.92 13.04 -6.13
N LEU A 401 -10.96 11.74 -6.41
CA LEU A 401 -9.78 10.94 -6.70
C LEU A 401 -9.00 11.48 -7.92
N ARG A 402 -9.71 11.73 -9.01
CA ARG A 402 -9.15 12.26 -10.26
C ARG A 402 -8.55 13.65 -10.06
N MET A 403 -9.22 14.52 -9.31
CA MET A 403 -8.72 15.86 -8.99
C MET A 403 -7.44 15.77 -8.15
N LEU A 404 -7.39 14.91 -7.13
CA LEU A 404 -6.15 14.69 -6.38
C LEU A 404 -4.98 14.21 -7.25
N SER A 405 -5.27 13.36 -8.25
CA SER A 405 -4.26 12.88 -9.20
C SER A 405 -3.79 13.97 -10.18
N LEU A 406 -4.68 14.87 -10.59
CA LEU A 406 -4.41 15.86 -11.64
C LEU A 406 -3.87 17.20 -11.09
N LEU A 407 -4.32 17.64 -9.91
CA LEU A 407 -3.97 18.91 -9.30
C LEU A 407 -2.46 19.22 -9.30
N PRO A 408 -1.56 18.27 -8.98
CA PRO A 408 -0.14 18.59 -8.92
C PRO A 408 0.53 18.69 -10.30
N SER A 409 -0.09 18.14 -11.36
CA SER A 409 0.45 18.12 -12.72
C SER A 409 -0.16 19.18 -13.64
N ARG A 410 -1.09 19.99 -13.11
CA ARG A 410 -1.84 21.01 -13.85
C ARG A 410 -1.66 22.37 -13.19
N ALA A 411 -1.31 23.37 -13.98
CA ALA A 411 -1.33 24.75 -13.51
C ALA A 411 -2.76 25.15 -13.11
N THR A 412 -2.88 25.91 -12.03
CA THR A 412 -4.15 26.47 -11.56
C THR A 412 -3.95 27.93 -11.21
N THR A 413 -5.05 28.69 -11.08
CA THR A 413 -5.01 30.06 -10.56
C THR A 413 -5.06 30.12 -9.03
N LEU A 414 -4.96 28.98 -8.35
CA LEU A 414 -4.99 28.88 -6.90
C LEU A 414 -3.59 29.11 -6.31
N ASN A 415 -3.52 29.74 -5.15
CA ASN A 415 -2.27 29.82 -4.38
C ASN A 415 -2.01 28.52 -3.60
N ASP A 416 -0.84 28.38 -2.99
CA ASP A 416 -0.43 27.14 -2.30
C ASP A 416 -1.36 26.77 -1.13
N ASP A 417 -1.86 27.77 -0.37
CA ASP A 417 -2.78 27.55 0.74
C ASP A 417 -4.15 27.08 0.25
N GLU A 418 -4.65 27.67 -0.84
CA GLU A 418 -5.86 27.23 -1.52
C GLU A 418 -5.70 25.81 -2.06
N ILE A 419 -4.56 25.46 -2.67
CA ILE A 419 -4.27 24.10 -3.13
C ILE A 419 -4.25 23.13 -1.96
N ALA A 420 -3.61 23.49 -0.84
CA ALA A 420 -3.58 22.65 0.36
C ALA A 420 -4.99 22.45 0.95
N SER A 421 -5.78 23.52 1.03
CA SER A 421 -7.18 23.46 1.47
C SER A 421 -8.06 22.65 0.52
N LEU A 422 -7.86 22.80 -0.79
CA LEU A 422 -8.58 22.06 -1.82
C LEU A 422 -8.29 20.57 -1.70
N ARG A 423 -7.01 20.21 -1.58
CA ARG A 423 -6.56 18.82 -1.39
C ARG A 423 -7.17 18.22 -0.13
N ARG A 424 -7.20 18.95 0.99
CA ARG A 424 -7.87 18.48 2.22
C ARG A 424 -9.34 18.21 1.99
N ILE A 425 -10.10 19.18 1.43
CA ILE A 425 -11.56 19.05 1.38
C ILE A 425 -12.06 17.96 0.42
N ILE A 426 -11.31 17.66 -0.64
CA ILE A 426 -11.56 16.51 -1.52
C ILE A 426 -10.95 15.19 -0.97
N GLY A 427 -10.53 15.21 0.29
CA GLY A 427 -10.15 14.04 1.08
C GLY A 427 -8.69 13.59 0.96
N GLY A 428 -7.80 14.41 0.40
CA GLY A 428 -6.38 14.06 0.19
C GLY A 428 -5.59 13.75 1.47
N SER A 429 -6.13 14.10 2.64
CA SER A 429 -5.56 13.81 3.97
C SER A 429 -6.43 12.86 4.80
N GLY A 430 -7.36 12.14 4.15
CA GLY A 430 -8.37 11.31 4.80
C GLY A 430 -9.78 11.72 4.41
N THR A 431 -10.73 10.79 4.51
CA THR A 431 -12.11 10.99 4.04
C THR A 431 -13.07 11.46 5.13
N SER A 432 -12.66 11.44 6.40
CA SER A 432 -13.47 11.92 7.52
C SER A 432 -13.76 13.41 7.41
N ALA A 433 -14.92 13.85 7.93
CA ALA A 433 -15.28 15.26 7.90
C ALA A 433 -14.27 16.16 8.63
N ALA A 434 -13.73 15.69 9.77
CA ALA A 434 -12.68 16.39 10.50
C ALA A 434 -11.41 16.57 9.65
N ALA A 435 -10.93 15.51 8.99
CA ALA A 435 -9.76 15.57 8.12
C ALA A 435 -9.97 16.52 6.92
N ARG A 436 -11.15 16.44 6.28
CA ARG A 436 -11.52 17.30 5.15
C ARG A 436 -11.58 18.78 5.50
N LEU A 437 -12.08 19.09 6.70
CA LEU A 437 -12.19 20.46 7.21
C LEU A 437 -10.90 20.94 7.90
N GLY A 438 -9.97 20.02 8.18
CA GLY A 438 -8.78 20.23 9.04
C GLY A 438 -9.14 20.71 10.44
N LEU A 439 -10.17 20.07 11.01
CA LEU A 439 -10.51 20.22 12.40
C LEU A 439 -9.86 19.08 13.19
N ASP A 440 -9.54 19.36 14.45
CA ASP A 440 -9.25 18.30 15.42
C ASP A 440 -10.52 17.41 15.55
N PRO A 441 -10.41 16.08 15.45
CA PRO A 441 -11.53 15.17 15.72
C PRO A 441 -12.26 15.46 17.04
N ALA A 442 -11.56 15.93 18.07
CA ALA A 442 -12.15 16.33 19.34
C ALA A 442 -13.12 17.53 19.22
N ASN A 443 -12.90 18.42 18.25
CA ASN A 443 -13.68 19.63 18.01
C ASN A 443 -14.88 19.41 17.06
N SER A 444 -15.56 18.26 17.17
CA SER A 444 -16.65 17.86 16.28
C SER A 444 -17.86 18.81 16.27
N ARG A 445 -18.06 19.65 17.30
CA ARG A 445 -19.20 20.58 17.40
C ARG A 445 -19.16 21.70 16.35
N GLU A 446 -17.98 22.09 15.88
CA GLU A 446 -17.82 23.16 14.89
C GLU A 446 -17.95 22.67 13.44
N ALA A 447 -17.91 21.35 13.23
CA ALA A 447 -17.87 20.74 11.90
C ALA A 447 -19.01 21.17 10.95
N PRO A 448 -20.29 21.29 11.40
CA PRO A 448 -21.36 21.74 10.52
C PRO A 448 -21.16 23.19 10.04
N ARG A 449 -20.69 24.09 10.92
CA ARG A 449 -20.42 25.49 10.59
C ARG A 449 -19.23 25.60 9.64
N ALA A 450 -18.16 24.85 9.91
CA ALA A 450 -16.99 24.79 9.04
C ALA A 450 -17.33 24.24 7.65
N ALA A 451 -18.17 23.19 7.56
CA ALA A 451 -18.61 22.63 6.27
C ALA A 451 -19.42 23.64 5.44
N LEU A 452 -20.34 24.38 6.08
CA LEU A 452 -21.10 25.44 5.41
C LEU A 452 -20.18 26.57 4.93
N ALA A 453 -19.26 27.02 5.78
CA ALA A 453 -18.28 28.05 5.42
C ALA A 453 -17.40 27.62 4.25
N ALA A 454 -16.95 26.35 4.24
CA ALA A 454 -16.16 25.79 3.16
C ALA A 454 -16.96 25.71 1.85
N ALA A 455 -18.23 25.27 1.89
CA ALA A 455 -19.10 25.23 0.71
C ALA A 455 -19.29 26.63 0.10
N GLN A 456 -19.53 27.64 0.95
CA GLN A 456 -19.65 29.04 0.52
C GLN A 456 -18.35 29.61 -0.04
N HIS A 457 -17.21 29.31 0.59
CA HIS A 457 -15.89 29.72 0.14
C HIS A 457 -15.58 29.15 -1.26
N TRP A 458 -15.68 27.82 -1.41
CA TRP A 458 -15.38 27.15 -2.69
C TRP A 458 -16.38 27.51 -3.80
N ARG A 459 -17.64 27.82 -3.46
CA ARG A 459 -18.63 28.27 -4.46
C ARG A 459 -18.27 29.65 -5.01
N ARG A 460 -17.88 30.59 -4.14
CA ARG A 460 -17.37 31.89 -4.56
C ARG A 460 -16.10 31.75 -5.40
N ARG A 461 -15.17 30.91 -4.95
CA ARG A 461 -13.91 30.68 -5.66
C ARG A 461 -14.12 30.02 -7.03
N ALA A 462 -15.06 29.08 -7.15
CA ALA A 462 -15.42 28.41 -8.41
C ALA A 462 -16.07 29.37 -9.43
N ALA A 463 -16.82 30.36 -8.97
CA ALA A 463 -17.47 31.36 -9.81
C ALA A 463 -16.55 32.52 -10.25
N HIS A 464 -15.27 32.51 -9.82
CA HIS A 464 -14.34 33.57 -10.14
C HIS A 464 -14.07 33.66 -11.66
N PRO A 465 -14.28 34.83 -12.32
CA PRO A 465 -14.20 34.96 -13.78
C PRO A 465 -12.85 34.62 -14.40
N LEU A 466 -11.75 34.80 -13.65
CA LEU A 466 -10.39 34.49 -14.13
C LEU A 466 -10.01 33.01 -14.03
N ASN A 467 -10.92 32.13 -13.62
CA ASN A 467 -10.62 30.70 -13.55
C ASN A 467 -10.54 30.08 -14.94
N ASP A 468 -9.46 29.35 -15.19
CA ASP A 468 -9.43 28.41 -16.28
C ASP A 468 -10.43 27.24 -16.03
N PRO A 469 -10.78 26.46 -17.06
CA PRO A 469 -11.74 25.37 -16.93
C PRO A 469 -11.35 24.30 -15.91
N PHE A 470 -10.04 24.00 -15.75
CA PHE A 470 -9.57 23.00 -14.81
C PHE A 470 -9.66 23.51 -13.37
N THR A 471 -9.22 24.74 -13.09
CA THR A 471 -9.40 25.36 -11.77
C THR A 471 -10.88 25.42 -11.37
N THR A 472 -11.75 25.80 -12.31
CA THR A 472 -13.21 25.81 -12.08
C THR A 472 -13.74 24.43 -11.71
N ARG A 473 -13.33 23.39 -12.45
CA ARG A 473 -13.71 21.99 -12.18
C ARG A 473 -13.25 21.54 -10.80
N ALA A 474 -12.00 21.83 -10.44
CA ALA A 474 -11.44 21.45 -9.14
C ALA A 474 -12.17 22.14 -7.98
N CYS A 475 -12.45 23.44 -8.10
CA CYS A 475 -13.26 24.17 -7.11
C CYS A 475 -14.68 23.60 -6.99
N ARG A 476 -15.33 23.25 -8.10
CA ARG A 476 -16.66 22.60 -8.09
C ARG A 476 -16.64 21.24 -7.40
N ALA A 477 -15.56 20.47 -7.56
CA ALA A 477 -15.36 19.23 -6.81
C ALA A 477 -15.35 19.51 -5.30
N ALA A 478 -14.58 20.51 -4.85
CA ALA A 478 -14.57 20.91 -3.45
C ALA A 478 -15.93 21.39 -2.93
N VAL A 479 -16.70 22.14 -3.74
CA VAL A 479 -18.07 22.53 -3.40
C VAL A 479 -18.92 21.30 -3.12
N ARG A 480 -18.93 20.31 -4.03
CA ARG A 480 -19.72 19.09 -3.86
C ARG A 480 -19.28 18.28 -2.64
N SER A 481 -17.98 18.20 -2.36
CA SER A 481 -17.47 17.54 -1.15
C SER A 481 -17.94 18.25 0.13
N ALA A 482 -17.92 19.58 0.15
CA ALA A 482 -18.39 20.38 1.27
C ALA A 482 -19.91 20.25 1.46
N GLU A 483 -20.68 20.32 0.38
CA GLU A 483 -22.14 20.16 0.41
C GLU A 483 -22.56 18.75 0.87
N ALA A 484 -21.82 17.70 0.46
CA ALA A 484 -22.06 16.35 0.94
C ALA A 484 -21.89 16.25 2.47
N MET A 485 -20.86 16.88 3.04
CA MET A 485 -20.67 16.94 4.49
C MET A 485 -21.80 17.73 5.17
N VAL A 486 -22.24 18.86 4.61
CA VAL A 486 -23.38 19.62 5.14
C VAL A 486 -24.63 18.76 5.17
N ALA A 487 -24.93 18.04 4.08
CA ALA A 487 -26.08 17.14 4.01
C ALA A 487 -26.00 16.01 5.05
N GLU A 488 -24.81 15.41 5.25
CA GLU A 488 -24.58 14.38 6.25
C GLU A 488 -24.82 14.91 7.68
N PHE A 489 -24.34 16.12 7.99
CA PHE A 489 -24.57 16.75 9.30
C PHE A 489 -26.05 17.12 9.50
N SER A 490 -26.74 17.55 8.45
CA SER A 490 -28.17 17.83 8.50
C SER A 490 -29.01 16.58 8.71
N ALA A 491 -28.61 15.44 8.14
CA ALA A 491 -29.32 14.17 8.31
C ALA A 491 -29.14 13.51 9.68
N ARG A 492 -28.13 13.93 10.46
CA ARG A 492 -27.88 13.46 11.84
C ARG A 492 -28.61 14.27 12.91
N ARG A 493 -29.19 15.43 12.54
CA ARG A 493 -30.06 16.21 13.41
C ARG A 493 -31.48 15.70 13.29
#